data_AF-A0A4Y1RLW1-F1
#
_entry.id   AF-A0A4Y1RLW1-F1
#
_cell.length_a   1.000
_cell.length_b   1.000
_cell.length_c   1.000
_cell.angle_alpha   90.00
_cell.angle_beta   90.00
_cell.angle_gamma   90.00
#
_symmetry.space_group_name_H-M   'P 1'
#
loop_
_entity.id
_entity.type
_entity.pdbx_description
1 polymer ?
#
loop_
_entity_poly.entity_id
_entity_poly.type
_entity_poly.pdbx_seq_one_letter_code
_entity_poly.pdbx_strand_id
1 'polypeptide(L)' 'MLFAEPLISGDYPQSMRSLVGRKLPKFTKEQSRSLIGLFDFLGLNYYAGYYASDSPQNNSVYAIYKTDVDIQEI' A
#
# COMPACT_ATOMS: atom_id res chain seq x y z
N MET A 1 -5.43 0.67 0.73
CA MET A 1 -4.62 -0.56 0.95
C MET A 1 -3.64 -0.73 -0.20
N LEU A 2 -2.36 -0.96 0.07
CA LEU A 2 -1.30 -1.08 -0.94
C LEU A 2 -1.61 -2.11 -2.03
N PHE A 3 -2.06 -3.31 -1.65
CA PHE A 3 -2.25 -4.42 -2.57
C PHE A 3 -3.66 -4.54 -3.15
N ALA A 4 -4.66 -4.04 -2.43
CA ALA A 4 -6.04 -4.11 -2.92
C ALA A 4 -6.31 -3.05 -4.00
N GLU A 5 -5.71 -1.86 -3.89
CA GLU A 5 -5.97 -0.75 -4.81
C GLU A 5 -5.59 -1.07 -6.27
N PRO A 6 -4.42 -1.67 -6.57
CA PRO A 6 -4.07 -2.04 -7.94
C PRO A 6 -5.00 -3.09 -8.55
N LEU A 7 -5.64 -3.93 -7.74
CA LEU A 7 -6.58 -4.95 -8.22
C LEU A 7 -7.93 -4.35 -8.65
N ILE A 8 -8.25 -3.14 -8.16
CA ILE A 8 -9.50 -2.44 -8.46
C ILE A 8 -9.28 -1.37 -9.53
N SER A 9 -8.21 -0.57 -9.39
CA SER A 9 -7.95 0.60 -10.25
C SER A 9 -6.84 0.39 -11.27
N GLY A 10 -6.06 -0.69 -11.15
CA GLY A 10 -4.89 -0.95 -11.98
C GLY A 10 -3.66 -0.12 -11.61
N ASP A 11 -3.69 0.63 -10.51
CA ASP A 11 -2.56 1.43 -10.05
C ASP A 11 -2.48 1.53 -8.50
N TYR A 12 -1.35 1.97 -7.98
CA TYR A 12 -1.13 2.15 -6.55
C TYR A 12 -1.92 3.35 -5.97
N PRO A 13 -2.23 3.35 -4.66
CA PRO A 13 -2.86 4.49 -4.00
C PRO A 13 -2.03 5.76 -4.13
N GLN A 14 -2.69 6.92 -4.22
CA GLN A 14 -2.01 8.20 -4.37
C GLN A 14 -1.03 8.50 -3.23
N SER A 15 -1.38 8.17 -2.00
CA SER A 15 -0.50 8.33 -0.83
C SER A 15 0.82 7.59 -1.01
N MET A 16 0.78 6.37 -1.54
CA MET A 16 1.98 5.56 -1.78
C MET A 16 2.81 6.08 -2.94
N ARG A 17 2.17 6.54 -4.02
CA ARG A 17 2.88 7.17 -5.14
C ARG A 17 3.63 8.42 -4.68
N SER A 18 3.02 9.22 -3.80
CA SER A 18 3.64 10.42 -3.22
C SER A 18 4.75 10.10 -2.22
N LEU A 19 4.54 9.13 -1.33
CA LEU A 19 5.47 8.80 -0.24
C LEU A 19 6.70 8.02 -0.72
N VAL A 20 6.50 6.99 -1.55
CA VAL A 20 7.56 6.10 -2.03
C VAL A 20 8.23 6.65 -3.30
N GLY A 21 7.48 7.41 -4.10
CA GLY A 21 7.98 8.11 -5.28
C GLY A 21 8.69 7.17 -6.27
N ARG A 22 9.94 7.50 -6.60
CA ARG A 22 10.73 6.80 -7.64
C ARG A 22 11.10 5.35 -7.29
N LYS A 23 11.04 4.97 -6.01
CA LYS A 23 11.31 3.59 -5.58
C LYS A 23 10.13 2.66 -5.87
N LEU A 24 8.95 3.21 -6.15
CA LEU A 24 7.76 2.43 -6.45
C LEU A 24 7.80 1.97 -7.92
N PRO A 25 7.78 0.65 -8.20
CA PRO A 25 7.69 0.13 -9.56
C PRO A 25 6.42 0.65 -10.24
N LYS A 26 6.50 0.94 -11.54
CA LYS A 26 5.35 1.39 -12.33
C LYS A 26 4.85 0.23 -13.18
N PHE A 27 3.53 0.06 -13.21
CA PHE A 27 2.90 -0.86 -14.14
C PHE A 27 2.94 -0.31 -15.57
N THR A 28 3.15 -1.18 -16.55
CA THR A 28 2.81 -0.84 -17.94
C THR A 28 1.29 -0.78 -18.11
N LYS A 29 0.81 -0.24 -19.24
CA LYS A 29 -0.63 -0.18 -19.53
C LYS A 29 -1.24 -1.58 -19.60
N GLU A 30 -0.50 -2.54 -20.14
CA GLU A 30 -0.91 -3.94 -20.28
C GLU A 30 -1.02 -4.61 -18.91
N GLN A 31 -0.02 -4.40 -18.05
CA GLN A 31 -0.01 -4.90 -16.67
C GLN A 31 -1.16 -4.31 -15.87
N SER A 32 -1.35 -2.99 -15.93
CA SER A 32 -2.42 -2.27 -15.23
C SER A 32 -3.81 -2.82 -15.62
N ARG A 33 -4.07 -2.99 -16.93
CA ARG A 33 -5.32 -3.60 -17.42
C ARG A 33 -5.47 -5.05 -17.00
N SER A 34 -4.38 -5.80 -17.01
CA SER A 34 -4.40 -7.19 -16.60
C SER A 34 -4.74 -7.34 -15.13
N LEU A 35 -4.45 -6.36 -14.26
CA LEU A 35 -4.69 -6.45 -12.81
C LEU A 35 -6.14 -6.22 -12.40
N ILE A 36 -6.87 -5.41 -13.17
CA ILE A 36 -8.24 -5.00 -12.84
C ILE A 36 -9.17 -6.20 -12.95
N GLY A 37 -9.83 -6.55 -11.84
CA GLY A 37 -10.83 -7.61 -11.83
C GLY A 37 -10.26 -9.02 -11.95
N LEU A 38 -8.99 -9.25 -11.60
CA LEU A 38 -8.36 -10.58 -11.54
C LEU A 38 -8.87 -11.49 -10.42
N PHE A 39 -9.95 -11.12 -9.73
CA PHE A 39 -10.47 -11.86 -8.61
C PHE A 39 -11.99 -11.95 -8.67
N ASP A 40 -12.51 -13.14 -8.38
CA ASP A 40 -13.95 -13.35 -8.22
C ASP A 40 -14.42 -13.04 -6.79
N PHE A 41 -13.52 -13.16 -5.80
CA PHE A 41 -13.78 -12.84 -4.41
C PHE A 41 -12.51 -12.37 -3.69
N LEU A 42 -12.70 -11.61 -2.60
CA LEU A 42 -11.64 -11.15 -1.70
C LEU A 42 -11.82 -11.78 -0.32
N GLY A 43 -10.93 -12.68 0.05
CA GLY A 43 -10.84 -13.21 1.41
C GLY A 43 -10.02 -12.29 2.31
N LEU A 44 -10.56 -11.93 3.48
CA LEU A 44 -9.88 -11.08 4.46
C LEU A 44 -9.61 -11.88 5.73
N ASN A 45 -8.32 -12.04 6.08
CA ASN A 45 -7.92 -12.57 7.36
C ASN A 45 -7.76 -11.41 8.35
N TYR A 46 -8.55 -11.42 9.43
CA TYR A 46 -8.55 -10.37 10.46
C TYR A 46 -8.26 -10.99 11.83
N TYR A 47 -7.21 -10.51 12.48
CA TYR A 47 -6.73 -11.05 13.76
C TYR A 47 -6.80 -10.02 14.90
N ALA A 48 -6.48 -8.76 14.63
CA ALA A 48 -6.49 -7.68 15.60
C ALA A 48 -6.57 -6.31 14.89
N GLY A 49 -6.94 -5.28 15.65
CA GLY A 49 -6.87 -3.88 15.22
C GLY A 49 -5.82 -3.13 16.02
N TYR A 50 -5.11 -2.21 15.36
CA TYR A 50 -4.11 -1.35 15.98
C TYR A 50 -4.55 0.11 15.93
N TYR A 51 -4.17 0.88 16.94
CA TYR A 51 -4.33 2.34 16.91
C TYR A 51 -3.23 2.96 16.05
N ALA A 52 -3.59 3.95 15.24
CA ALA A 52 -2.66 4.72 14.43
C ALA A 52 -2.86 6.21 14.74
N SER A 53 -1.75 6.94 14.89
CA SER A 53 -1.72 8.39 15.03
C SER A 53 -0.75 8.99 14.03
N ASP A 54 -0.90 10.28 13.74
CA ASP A 54 0.08 11.00 12.92
C ASP A 54 1.45 11.01 13.62
N SER A 55 2.50 10.88 12.83
CA SER A 55 3.87 10.81 13.32
C SER A 55 4.74 11.80 12.56
N PRO A 56 5.55 12.61 13.25
CA PRO A 56 6.42 13.57 12.58
C PRO A 56 7.39 12.84 11.66
N GLN A 57 7.50 13.32 10.41
CA GLN A 57 8.31 12.68 9.36
C GLN A 57 9.72 12.33 9.84
N ASN A 58 10.00 11.04 10.00
CA ASN A 58 11.35 10.56 10.17
C ASN A 58 12.00 10.48 8.78
N ASN A 59 12.97 11.36 8.50
CA ASN A 59 13.80 11.41 7.29
C ASN A 59 14.74 10.18 7.16
N SER A 60 14.30 9.02 7.61
CA SER A 60 15.03 7.77 7.44
C SER A 60 14.96 7.35 5.97
N VAL A 61 16.13 7.21 5.36
CA VAL A 61 16.35 6.87 3.94
C VAL A 61 15.72 5.50 3.55
N TYR A 62 15.17 4.77 4.53
CA TYR A 62 14.62 3.42 4.43
C TYR A 62 13.17 3.35 4.95
N ALA A 63 12.25 4.11 4.34
CA ALA A 63 10.82 3.82 4.48
C ALA A 63 10.51 2.49 3.76
N ILE A 64 10.29 1.43 4.54
CA ILE A 64 9.91 0.09 4.07
C ILE A 64 8.46 -0.14 4.46
N TYR A 65 7.70 -0.94 3.70
CA TYR A 65 6.30 -1.26 3.99
C TYR A 65 6.03 -1.81 5.40
N LYS A 66 7.07 -2.34 6.08
CA LYS A 66 6.99 -2.83 7.47
C LYS A 66 7.10 -1.72 8.52
N THR A 67 7.70 -0.58 8.18
CA THR A 67 7.96 0.54 9.11
C THR A 67 7.00 1.71 8.92
N ASP A 68 6.11 1.67 7.93
CA ASP A 68 5.12 2.72 7.63
C ASP A 68 3.83 2.57 8.48
N VAL A 69 3.69 1.43 9.14
CA VAL A 69 2.65 1.19 10.15
C VAL A 69 3.26 1.59 11.49
N ASP A 70 3.11 2.87 11.85
CA ASP A 70 3.54 3.41 13.15
C ASP A 70 2.59 2.90 14.25
N ILE A 71 2.69 1.59 14.52
CA ILE A 71 1.86 0.84 15.46
C ILE A 71 2.55 0.90 16.82
N GLN A 72 1.90 1.53 17.79
CA GLN A 72 2.23 1.31 19.21
C GLN A 72 1.57 0.02 19.67
N GLU A 73 2.37 -1.02 19.91
CA GLU A 73 1.96 -2.14 20.77
C GLU A 73 1.95 -1.65 22.23
N ILE A 74 0.89 -2.02 22.95
CA ILE A 74 0.75 -1.81 24.40
C ILE A 74 1.48 -2.92 25.14
#